data_AF-E4LA87-F1
#
_entry.id   AF-E4LA87-F1
#
_cell.length_a   1.000
_cell.length_b   1.000
_cell.length_c   1.000
_cell.angle_alpha   90.00
_cell.angle_beta   90.00
_cell.angle_gamma   90.00
#
_symmetry.space_group_name_H-M   'P 1'
#
loop_
_entity.id
_entity.type
_entity.pdbx_description
1 polymer ?
#
loop_
_entity_poly.entity_id
_entity_poly.type
_entity_poly.pdbx_seq_one_letter_code
_entity_poly.pdbx_strand_id
1 'polypeptide(L)'
;MTPDEFIDWLAPSATKVCSEYNLPASVLIAQGAIESGWGKYIIGNYNVFGRKWNGTGEYTTYDTMEYGNDGQWYGERAKFQSYNSLEEACQDWCILMTQEPLYNQALYVWNTTKDINAFIREMAPVYATDPDYADKIIGTIRANELERYDN
;
A
#
# COMPACT_ATOMS: atom_id res chain seq x y z
N MET A 1 -6.99 -6.27 13.61
CA MET A 1 -6.01 -6.17 14.72
C MET A 1 -6.18 -4.81 15.37
N THR A 2 -5.59 -4.56 16.54
CA THR A 2 -5.39 -3.17 17.00
C THR A 2 -4.35 -2.48 16.10
N PRO A 3 -4.29 -1.14 16.08
CA PRO A 3 -3.26 -0.43 15.31
C PRO A 3 -1.84 -0.88 15.64
N ASP A 4 -1.51 -0.99 16.94
CA ASP A 4 -0.18 -1.39 17.39
C ASP A 4 0.16 -2.83 16.95
N GLU A 5 -0.76 -3.78 17.12
CA GLU A 5 -0.56 -5.16 16.66
C GLU A 5 -0.31 -5.25 15.15
N PHE A 6 -1.02 -4.45 14.36
CA PHE A 6 -0.82 -4.42 12.91
C PHE A 6 0.54 -3.82 12.53
N ILE A 7 0.92 -2.73 13.18
CA ILE A 7 2.23 -2.08 12.96
C ILE A 7 3.36 -3.03 13.36
N ASP A 8 3.28 -3.66 14.54
CA ASP A 8 4.29 -4.62 15.00
C ASP A 8 4.43 -5.83 14.07
N TRP A 9 3.32 -6.25 13.45
CA TRP A 9 3.31 -7.35 12.48
C TRP A 9 3.96 -6.97 11.14
N LEU A 10 3.64 -5.79 10.59
CA LEU A 10 4.07 -5.39 9.24
C LEU A 10 5.42 -4.65 9.22
N ALA A 11 5.71 -3.83 10.22
CA ALA A 11 6.84 -2.90 10.22
C ALA A 11 8.23 -3.56 10.04
N PRO A 12 8.53 -4.75 10.60
CA PRO A 12 9.83 -5.39 10.39
C PRO A 12 10.10 -5.70 8.91
N SER A 13 9.10 -6.25 8.20
CA SER A 13 9.21 -6.54 6.77
C SER A 13 9.22 -5.26 5.93
N ALA A 14 8.37 -4.28 6.27
CA ALA A 14 8.30 -3.00 5.57
C ALA A 14 9.64 -2.24 5.66
N THR A 15 10.19 -2.09 6.87
CA THR A 15 11.47 -1.38 7.10
C THR A 15 12.60 -2.02 6.31
N LYS A 16 12.74 -3.35 6.42
CA LYS A 16 13.76 -4.11 5.70
C LYS A 16 13.66 -3.89 4.19
N VAL A 17 12.49 -4.16 3.61
CA VAL A 17 12.33 -4.14 2.14
C VAL A 17 12.38 -2.72 1.60
N CYS A 18 11.70 -1.75 2.22
CA CYS A 18 11.73 -0.37 1.75
C CYS A 18 13.13 0.24 1.77
N SER A 19 13.99 -0.16 2.71
CA SER A 19 15.40 0.28 2.75
C SER A 19 16.18 -0.14 1.49
N GLU A 20 15.94 -1.35 0.98
CA GLU A 20 16.59 -1.88 -0.23
C GLU A 20 16.18 -1.11 -1.50
N TYR A 21 14.96 -0.57 -1.50
CA TYR A 21 14.39 0.20 -2.62
C TYR A 21 14.52 1.71 -2.43
N ASN A 22 15.09 2.18 -1.31
CA ASN A 22 15.17 3.60 -0.95
C ASN A 22 13.78 4.28 -0.98
N LEU A 23 12.79 3.64 -0.35
CA LEU A 23 11.43 4.16 -0.17
C LEU A 23 11.10 4.34 1.33
N PRO A 24 10.16 5.23 1.69
CA PRO A 24 9.73 5.40 3.08
C PRO A 24 8.81 4.25 3.52
N ALA A 25 9.23 3.48 4.53
CA ALA A 25 8.47 2.38 5.10
C ALA A 25 7.19 2.86 5.80
N SER A 26 7.21 4.07 6.37
CA SER A 26 6.06 4.70 7.00
C SER A 26 4.86 4.82 6.05
N VAL A 27 5.08 5.11 4.76
CA VAL A 27 4.03 5.19 3.74
C VAL A 27 3.46 3.82 3.44
N LEU A 28 4.31 2.81 3.27
CA LEU A 28 3.88 1.43 3.05
C LEU A 28 3.02 0.94 4.21
N ILE A 29 3.46 1.15 5.46
CA ILE A 29 2.72 0.73 6.67
C ILE A 29 1.37 1.44 6.72
N ALA A 30 1.33 2.75 6.48
CA ALA A 30 0.10 3.53 6.48
C ALA A 30 -0.89 3.07 5.39
N GLN A 31 -0.42 2.83 4.16
CA GLN A 31 -1.26 2.29 3.11
C GLN A 31 -1.77 0.89 3.47
N GLY A 32 -0.90 -0.01 3.93
CA GLY A 32 -1.31 -1.35 4.37
C GLY A 32 -2.39 -1.29 5.47
N ALA A 33 -2.29 -0.35 6.41
CA ALA A 33 -3.28 -0.13 7.44
C ALA A 33 -4.63 0.35 6.88
N ILE A 34 -4.60 1.31 5.94
CA ILE A 34 -5.81 1.86 5.30
C ILE A 34 -6.49 0.79 4.44
N GLU A 35 -5.74 0.15 3.53
CA GLU A 35 -6.27 -0.80 2.55
C GLU A 35 -6.84 -2.07 3.22
N SER A 36 -6.18 -2.58 4.25
CA SER A 36 -6.66 -3.78 4.97
C SER A 36 -7.60 -3.48 6.14
N GLY A 37 -7.87 -2.20 6.44
CA GLY A 37 -8.59 -1.79 7.64
C GLY A 37 -7.94 -2.32 8.92
N TRP A 38 -6.65 -2.05 9.11
CA TRP A 38 -5.82 -2.55 10.23
C TRP A 38 -5.81 -4.08 10.33
N GLY A 39 -5.63 -4.73 9.17
CA GLY A 39 -5.57 -6.18 9.04
C GLY A 39 -6.92 -6.90 9.16
N LYS A 40 -8.03 -6.18 9.17
CA LYS A 40 -9.37 -6.79 9.27
C LYS A 40 -9.82 -7.45 7.96
N TYR A 41 -9.38 -6.92 6.82
CA TYR A 41 -9.81 -7.31 5.48
C TYR A 41 -8.63 -7.74 4.60
N ILE A 42 -7.69 -8.50 5.16
CA ILE A 42 -6.56 -9.04 4.41
C ILE A 42 -7.07 -10.07 3.40
N ILE A 43 -6.62 -9.96 2.15
CA ILE A 43 -6.91 -10.94 1.12
C ILE A 43 -5.88 -12.08 1.23
N GLY A 44 -6.36 -13.31 1.39
CA GLY A 44 -5.49 -14.44 1.69
C GLY A 44 -4.79 -14.25 3.04
N ASN A 45 -3.46 -14.41 3.07
CA ASN A 45 -2.68 -14.33 4.30
C ASN A 45 -1.91 -13.01 4.46
N TYR A 46 -1.47 -12.40 3.35
CA TYR A 46 -0.50 -11.28 3.40
C TYR A 46 -0.81 -10.15 2.40
N ASN A 47 -1.86 -10.24 1.58
CA ASN A 47 -2.21 -9.14 0.68
C ASN A 47 -2.99 -8.06 1.44
N VAL A 48 -2.22 -7.22 2.15
CA VAL A 48 -2.73 -6.08 2.94
C VAL A 48 -3.09 -4.87 2.07
N PHE A 49 -2.72 -4.88 0.79
CA PHE A 49 -2.90 -3.74 -0.13
C PHE A 49 -4.08 -3.92 -1.09
N GLY A 50 -4.76 -5.07 -1.05
CA GLY A 50 -5.82 -5.38 -2.01
C GLY A 50 -5.33 -5.45 -3.47
N ARG A 51 -4.05 -5.76 -3.70
CA ARG A 51 -3.46 -5.68 -5.05
C ARG A 51 -4.10 -6.71 -5.98
N LYS A 52 -4.79 -6.27 -7.02
CA LYS A 52 -5.32 -7.15 -8.08
C LYS A 52 -4.15 -7.86 -8.80
N TRP A 53 -4.39 -9.08 -9.25
CA TRP A 53 -3.39 -9.85 -9.99
C TRP A 53 -3.11 -9.18 -11.33
N ASN A 54 -1.83 -8.91 -11.61
CA ASN A 54 -1.39 -8.19 -12.82
C ASN A 54 -0.95 -9.14 -13.95
N GLY A 55 -1.19 -10.44 -13.82
CA GLY A 55 -0.81 -11.45 -14.81
C GLY A 55 0.50 -12.19 -14.51
N THR A 56 1.21 -11.83 -13.45
CA THR A 56 2.43 -12.51 -12.99
C THR A 56 2.32 -12.96 -11.54
N GLY A 57 3.05 -14.02 -11.18
CA GLY A 57 3.00 -14.59 -9.83
C GLY A 57 1.73 -15.40 -9.54
N GLU A 58 1.58 -15.81 -8.28
CA GLU A 58 0.42 -16.56 -7.80
C GLU A 58 -0.76 -15.63 -7.51
N TYR A 59 -1.98 -16.16 -7.62
CA TYR A 59 -3.19 -15.41 -7.32
C TYR A 59 -4.16 -16.24 -6.49
N THR A 60 -4.99 -15.54 -5.74
CA THR A 60 -6.18 -16.08 -5.10
C THR A 60 -7.42 -15.38 -5.63
N THR A 61 -8.57 -16.03 -5.53
CA THR A 61 -9.82 -15.55 -6.11
C THR A 61 -10.81 -15.25 -5.00
N TYR A 62 -11.29 -14.01 -4.95
CA TYR A 62 -12.27 -13.54 -3.97
C TYR A 62 -13.43 -12.86 -4.66
N ASP A 63 -14.61 -12.95 -4.04
CA ASP A 63 -15.74 -12.14 -4.43
C ASP A 63 -15.52 -10.72 -3.88
N THR A 64 -15.59 -9.72 -4.75
CA THR A 64 -15.42 -8.30 -4.43
C THR A 64 -16.65 -7.51 -4.90
N MET A 65 -16.89 -6.36 -4.28
CA MET A 65 -17.90 -5.41 -4.73
C MET A 65 -17.18 -4.31 -5.51
N GLU A 66 -17.52 -4.13 -6.77
CA GLU A 66 -17.03 -3.03 -7.59
C GLU A 66 -18.11 -1.97 -7.74
N TYR A 67 -17.70 -0.72 -7.87
CA TYR A 67 -18.61 0.39 -8.16
C TYR A 67 -18.59 0.67 -9.66
N GLY A 68 -19.69 0.34 -10.34
CA GLY A 68 -19.83 0.53 -11.77
C GLY A 68 -19.89 2.00 -12.17
N ASN A 69 -19.56 2.27 -13.43
CA ASN A 69 -19.67 3.59 -14.04
C ASN A 69 -21.13 4.11 -14.10
N ASP A 70 -22.10 3.23 -13.87
CA ASP A 70 -23.53 3.53 -13.73
C ASP A 70 -23.93 3.98 -12.31
N GLY A 71 -22.95 4.05 -11.39
CA GLY A 71 -23.14 4.44 -10.01
C GLY A 71 -23.72 3.33 -9.12
N GLN A 72 -23.66 2.07 -9.55
CA GLN A 72 -24.18 0.92 -8.81
C GLN A 72 -23.07 -0.02 -8.36
N TRP A 73 -23.22 -0.57 -7.16
CA TRP A 73 -22.35 -1.62 -6.68
C TRP A 73 -22.75 -2.98 -7.29
N TYR A 74 -21.79 -3.71 -7.86
CA TYR A 74 -22.00 -5.07 -8.35
C TYR A 74 -20.92 -6.02 -7.81
N GLY A 75 -21.30 -7.28 -7.58
CA GLY A 75 -20.37 -8.32 -7.16
C GLY A 75 -19.63 -8.90 -8.36
N GLU A 76 -18.30 -8.94 -8.32
CA GLU A 76 -17.49 -9.69 -9.27
C GLU A 76 -16.51 -10.61 -8.56
N ARG A 77 -16.12 -11.68 -9.25
CA ARG A 77 -15.05 -12.56 -8.79
C ARG A 77 -13.74 -12.06 -9.39
N ALA A 78 -12.90 -11.45 -8.56
CA ALA A 78 -11.63 -10.87 -8.96
C ALA A 78 -10.45 -11.73 -8.52
N LYS A 79 -9.35 -11.63 -9.28
CA LYS A 79 -8.06 -12.24 -8.94
C LYS A 79 -7.21 -11.22 -8.21
N PHE A 80 -6.68 -11.60 -7.06
CA PHE A 80 -5.77 -10.80 -6.25
C PHE A 80 -4.42 -11.49 -6.15
N GLN A 81 -3.35 -10.72 -6.06
CA GLN A 81 -2.02 -11.25 -5.81
C GLN A 81 -2.02 -12.10 -4.54
N SER A 82 -1.36 -13.26 -4.59
CA SER A 82 -1.12 -14.13 -3.46
C SER A 82 0.37 -14.10 -3.12
N TYR A 83 0.67 -13.95 -1.84
CA TYR A 83 2.04 -13.87 -1.34
C TYR A 83 2.27 -14.98 -0.32
N ASN A 84 3.52 -15.44 -0.18
CA ASN A 84 3.95 -16.43 0.80
C ASN A 84 4.46 -15.79 2.11
N SER A 85 4.76 -14.49 2.08
CA SER A 85 5.21 -13.73 3.25
C SER A 85 4.82 -12.25 3.15
N LEU A 86 4.92 -11.54 4.27
CA LEU A 86 4.84 -10.08 4.30
C LEU A 86 5.94 -9.40 3.48
N GLU A 87 7.14 -9.99 3.44
CA GLU A 87 8.27 -9.44 2.68
C GLU A 87 7.97 -9.44 1.19
N GLU A 88 7.35 -10.50 0.65
CA GLU A 88 6.91 -10.55 -0.74
C GLU A 88 5.85 -9.48 -1.04
N ALA A 89 4.87 -9.29 -0.14
CA ALA A 89 3.87 -8.24 -0.30
C ALA A 89 4.50 -6.84 -0.27
N CYS A 90 5.46 -6.60 0.63
CA CYS A 90 6.19 -5.32 0.71
C CYS A 90 7.06 -5.09 -0.52
N GLN A 91 7.71 -6.13 -1.02
CA GLN A 91 8.55 -6.06 -2.22
C GLN A 91 7.71 -5.71 -3.44
N ASP A 92 6.53 -6.32 -3.56
CA ASP A 92 5.62 -6.08 -4.65
C ASP A 92 5.08 -4.63 -4.66
N TRP A 93 4.84 -4.06 -3.47
CA TRP A 93 4.55 -2.62 -3.32
C TRP A 93 5.75 -1.75 -3.72
N CYS A 94 6.97 -2.10 -3.31
CA CYS A 94 8.17 -1.34 -3.68
C CYS A 94 8.43 -1.38 -5.20
N ILE A 95 8.19 -2.53 -5.84
CA ILE A 95 8.26 -2.70 -7.30
C ILE A 95 7.22 -1.82 -7.98
N LEU A 96 5.97 -1.80 -7.51
CA LEU A 96 4.93 -0.90 -8.02
C LEU A 96 5.42 0.56 -8.00
N MET A 97 5.92 1.03 -6.86
CA MET A 97 6.36 2.42 -6.69
C MET A 97 7.60 2.78 -7.51
N THR A 98 8.47 1.82 -7.81
CA THR A 98 9.75 2.07 -8.51
C THR A 98 9.74 1.77 -9.99
N GLN A 99 8.87 0.88 -10.46
CA GLN A 99 8.89 0.38 -11.84
C GLN A 99 7.70 0.82 -12.67
N GLU A 100 6.54 1.10 -12.05
CA GLU A 100 5.38 1.53 -12.82
C GLU A 100 5.49 3.01 -13.20
N PRO A 101 5.46 3.36 -14.51
CA PRO A 101 5.75 4.73 -14.96
C PRO A 101 4.85 5.81 -14.37
N LEU A 102 3.62 5.45 -13.96
CA LEU A 102 2.69 6.38 -13.33
C LEU A 102 3.20 6.93 -11.99
N TYR A 103 4.10 6.22 -11.30
CA TYR A 103 4.67 6.65 -10.02
C TYR A 103 5.99 7.42 -10.14
N ASN A 104 6.51 7.61 -11.36
CA ASN A 104 7.80 8.26 -11.60
C ASN A 104 7.90 9.66 -10.98
N GLN A 105 6.81 10.44 -11.01
CA GLN A 105 6.80 11.78 -10.45
C GLN A 105 6.96 11.75 -8.92
N ALA A 106 6.24 10.85 -8.24
CA ALA A 106 6.38 10.64 -6.81
C ALA A 106 7.82 10.21 -6.47
N LEU A 107 8.35 9.22 -7.19
CA LEU A 107 9.71 8.73 -6.98
C LEU A 107 10.77 9.82 -7.20
N TYR A 108 10.60 10.67 -8.22
CA TYR A 108 11.46 11.82 -8.47
C TYR A 108 11.43 12.81 -7.32
N VAL A 109 10.25 13.19 -6.83
CA VAL A 109 10.08 14.09 -5.68
C VAL A 109 10.76 13.52 -4.44
N TRP A 110 10.55 12.24 -4.15
CA TRP A 110 11.20 11.58 -3.00
C TRP A 110 12.73 11.59 -3.12
N ASN A 111 13.27 11.20 -4.27
CA ASN A 111 14.72 11.10 -4.46
C ASN A 111 15.43 12.46 -4.44
N THR A 112 14.73 13.54 -4.75
CA THR A 112 15.31 14.89 -4.81
C THR A 112 15.13 15.68 -3.53
N THR A 113 14.01 15.51 -2.83
CA THR A 113 13.64 16.35 -1.67
C THR A 113 13.69 15.62 -0.35
N LYS A 114 13.50 14.29 -0.37
CA LYS A 114 13.20 13.48 0.83
C LYS A 114 12.00 13.98 1.63
N ASP A 115 11.10 14.75 0.99
CA ASP A 115 9.85 15.19 1.60
C ASP A 115 8.78 14.10 1.43
N ILE A 116 8.45 13.45 2.54
CA ILE A 116 7.44 12.39 2.60
C ILE A 116 6.04 12.88 2.22
N ASN A 117 5.67 14.10 2.62
CA ASN A 117 4.34 14.65 2.31
C ASN A 117 4.24 14.93 0.82
N ALA A 118 5.29 15.49 0.21
CA ALA A 118 5.33 15.73 -1.23
C ALA A 118 5.28 14.41 -2.01
N PHE A 119 6.02 13.38 -1.58
CA PHE A 119 5.93 12.03 -2.15
C PHE A 119 4.50 11.47 -2.11
N ILE A 120 3.83 11.53 -0.95
CA ILE A 120 2.46 11.03 -0.78
C ILE A 120 1.48 11.78 -1.68
N ARG A 121 1.62 13.11 -1.82
CA ARG A 121 0.71 13.93 -2.63
C ARG A 121 0.79 13.62 -4.13
N GLU A 122 1.96 13.23 -4.62
CA GLU A 122 2.13 12.77 -6.00
C GLU A 122 1.67 11.32 -6.21
N MET A 123 1.88 10.44 -5.21
CA MET A 123 1.53 9.02 -5.28
C MET A 123 0.02 8.78 -5.15
N ALA A 124 -0.64 9.47 -4.22
CA ALA A 124 -2.03 9.25 -3.85
C ALA A 124 -3.04 9.27 -5.02
N PRO A 125 -3.04 10.27 -5.92
CA PRO A 125 -4.02 10.32 -7.03
C PRO A 125 -3.79 9.23 -8.10
N VAL A 126 -2.59 8.62 -8.11
CA VAL A 126 -2.29 7.47 -8.98
C VAL A 126 -2.81 6.17 -8.36
N TYR A 127 -2.69 6.06 -7.03
CA TYR A 127 -3.05 4.84 -6.31
C TYR A 127 -4.57 4.72 -6.07
N ALA A 128 -5.24 5.82 -5.73
CA ALA A 128 -6.65 5.85 -5.38
C ALA A 128 -7.38 7.03 -6.02
N THR A 129 -8.66 6.83 -6.34
CA THR A 129 -9.55 7.89 -6.84
C THR A 129 -10.12 8.78 -5.73
N ASP A 130 -9.90 8.41 -4.47
CA ASP A 130 -10.34 9.16 -3.30
C ASP A 130 -9.54 10.48 -3.16
N PRO A 131 -10.19 11.65 -3.24
CA PRO A 131 -9.51 12.94 -3.17
C PRO A 131 -8.80 13.19 -1.83
N ASP A 132 -9.26 12.55 -0.74
CA ASP A 132 -8.70 12.72 0.60
C ASP A 132 -7.62 11.67 0.92
N TYR A 133 -7.27 10.80 -0.03
CA TYR A 133 -6.38 9.65 0.22
C TYR A 133 -5.01 10.07 0.75
N ALA A 134 -4.42 11.14 0.20
CA ALA A 134 -3.15 11.67 0.69
C ALA A 134 -3.24 12.14 2.15
N ASP A 135 -4.32 12.82 2.53
CA ASP A 135 -4.55 13.28 3.90
C ASP A 135 -4.75 12.12 4.87
N LYS A 136 -5.42 11.04 4.43
CA LYS A 136 -5.57 9.81 5.21
C LYS A 136 -4.22 9.15 5.50
N ILE A 137 -3.34 9.06 4.50
CA ILE A 137 -1.99 8.50 4.69
C ILE A 137 -1.20 9.36 5.67
N ILE A 138 -1.12 10.68 5.43
CA ILE A 138 -0.36 11.61 6.28
C ILE A 138 -0.89 11.59 7.72
N GLY A 139 -2.22 11.60 7.89
CA GLY A 139 -2.87 11.49 9.19
C GLY A 139 -2.54 10.18 9.90
N THR A 140 -2.55 9.06 9.19
CA THR A 140 -2.20 7.74 9.72
C THR A 140 -0.73 7.68 10.16
N ILE A 141 0.19 8.23 9.36
CA ILE A 141 1.61 8.32 9.69
C ILE A 141 1.82 9.11 10.98
N ARG A 142 1.21 10.30 11.07
CA ARG A 142 1.36 11.19 12.24
C ARG A 142 0.74 10.61 13.50
N ALA A 143 -0.48 10.07 13.41
CA ALA A 143 -1.20 9.55 14.57
C ALA A 143 -0.52 8.34 15.21
N ASN A 144 0.28 7.61 14.44
CA ASN A 144 0.97 6.39 14.90
C ASN A 144 2.50 6.55 14.89
N GLU A 145 3.02 7.77 14.70
CA GLU A 145 4.45 8.11 14.70
C GLU A 145 5.29 7.20 13.78
N LEU A 146 4.79 6.90 12.57
CA LEU A 146 5.37 5.87 11.70
C LEU A 146 6.71 6.27 11.05
N GLU A 147 7.07 7.55 11.01
CA GLU A 147 8.37 8.01 10.48
C GLU A 147 9.57 7.41 11.24
N ARG A 148 9.35 6.85 12.45
CA ARG A 148 10.38 6.09 13.19
C ARG A 148 10.90 4.86 12.41
N TYR A 149 10.15 4.38 11.42
CA TYR A 149 10.51 3.23 10.58
C TYR A 149 11.26 3.62 9.29
N ASP A 150 11.52 4.90 9.04
CA ASP A 150 12.19 5.38 7.82
C ASP A 150 13.73 5.50 7.96
N ASN A 151 14.30 5.06 9.09
CA ASN A 151 15.74 5.19 9.41
C ASN A 151 16.46 3.85 9.46
#